data_AF-A0A6J4U959-F1
#
_entry.id   AF-A0A6J4U959-F1
#
_cell.length_a   1.000
_cell.length_b   1.000
_cell.length_c   1.000
_cell.angle_alpha   90.00
_cell.angle_beta   90.00
_cell.angle_gamma   90.00
#
_symmetry.space_group_name_H-M   'P 1'
#
loop_
_entity.id
_entity.type
_entity.pdbx_description
1 polymer ?
#
loop_
_entity_poly.entity_id
_entity_poly.type
_entity_poly.pdbx_seq_one_letter_code
_entity_poly.pdbx_strand_id
1 'polypeptide(L)'
;MSVVTSARAHLIRWSFLGVAGAVAFGGASALAKHEDLEFPAAIHAGTCDEPGDVVLQLDDLVRLPEDAPEEGDRAGAPGSQVVHGLPEDAEFELTIEDLFADDHILAVFDAEGETIVACGPIGAYTYDEGNDLVIGLRSQEDSPYSGVALFESGDDDAVDLSIYLVNNTPAPAATPAA
;
A
#
# COMPACT_ATOMS: atom_id res chain seq x y z
N MET A 1 19.37 21.42 -80.06
CA MET A 1 19.79 22.24 -78.90
C MET A 1 19.34 23.68 -79.10
N SER A 2 18.60 24.24 -78.15
CA SER A 2 18.60 25.67 -77.78
C SER A 2 17.61 25.88 -76.64
N VAL A 3 18.12 26.41 -75.52
CA VAL A 3 17.41 26.73 -74.28
C VAL A 3 16.86 28.15 -74.39
N VAL A 4 15.61 28.38 -73.97
CA VAL A 4 15.12 29.72 -73.61
C VAL A 4 14.37 29.66 -72.28
N THR A 5 14.90 30.46 -71.36
CA THR A 5 14.50 30.83 -70.02
C THR A 5 13.06 31.33 -69.88
N SER A 6 12.40 31.00 -68.76
CA SER A 6 11.37 31.89 -68.19
C SER A 6 11.31 31.74 -66.67
N ALA A 7 11.63 32.84 -66.00
CA ALA A 7 11.59 33.03 -64.57
C ALA A 7 10.17 33.29 -64.09
N ARG A 8 9.75 32.69 -62.98
CA ARG A 8 8.70 33.25 -62.11
C ARG A 8 9.06 33.08 -60.65
N ALA A 9 9.56 34.17 -60.10
CA ALA A 9 9.69 34.42 -58.67
C ALA A 9 8.30 34.48 -58.04
N HIS A 10 8.03 33.60 -57.07
CA HIS A 10 6.93 33.77 -56.14
C HIS A 10 7.50 34.02 -54.75
N LEU A 11 7.52 35.30 -54.40
CA LEU A 11 7.74 35.82 -53.06
C LEU A 11 6.60 35.34 -52.17
N ILE A 12 6.85 34.34 -51.32
CA ILE A 12 5.90 33.97 -50.26
C ILE A 12 6.24 34.81 -49.03
N ARG A 13 5.31 35.70 -48.71
CA ARG A 13 5.33 36.67 -47.61
C ARG A 13 5.57 35.96 -46.28
N TRP A 14 6.65 36.34 -45.61
CA TRP A 14 6.80 36.19 -44.17
C TRP A 14 5.88 37.17 -43.45
N SER A 15 4.92 36.64 -42.70
CA SER A 15 4.16 37.39 -41.70
C SER A 15 3.65 36.40 -40.66
N PHE A 16 4.48 36.01 -39.70
CA PHE A 16 4.02 35.43 -38.44
C PHE A 16 4.22 36.47 -37.35
N LEU A 17 3.14 37.22 -37.09
CA LEU A 17 2.95 38.09 -35.95
C LEU A 17 1.94 37.37 -35.06
N GLY A 18 2.25 37.18 -33.78
CA GLY A 18 1.23 36.78 -32.79
C GLY A 18 1.74 35.86 -31.70
N VAL A 19 2.30 36.46 -30.65
CA VAL A 19 2.49 35.84 -29.34
C VAL A 19 1.11 35.59 -28.72
N ALA A 20 0.83 34.35 -28.30
CA ALA A 20 -0.16 34.04 -27.29
C ALA A 20 0.37 32.88 -26.45
N GLY A 21 1.06 33.23 -25.37
CA GLY A 21 1.42 32.28 -24.33
C GLY A 21 0.16 31.82 -23.60
N ALA A 22 -0.08 30.51 -23.64
CA ALA A 22 -0.90 29.82 -22.67
C ALA A 22 -0.01 28.71 -22.08
N VAL A 23 0.69 29.04 -21.00
CA VAL A 23 1.31 28.01 -20.15
C VAL A 23 0.16 27.42 -19.35
N ALA A 24 -0.52 26.43 -19.92
CA ALA A 24 -1.41 25.58 -19.16
C ALA A 24 -0.51 24.75 -18.24
N PHE A 25 -0.43 25.14 -16.96
CA PHE A 25 0.01 24.24 -15.90
C PHE A 25 -1.00 23.08 -15.87
N GLY A 26 -0.72 22.04 -16.66
CA GLY A 26 -1.27 20.72 -16.44
C GLY A 26 -0.68 20.21 -15.14
N GLY A 27 -1.27 20.60 -14.01
CA GLY A 27 -1.16 19.86 -12.78
C GLY A 27 -1.84 18.52 -13.03
N ALA A 28 -1.12 17.60 -13.66
CA ALA A 28 -1.45 16.19 -13.59
C ALA A 28 -1.38 15.86 -12.10
N SER A 29 -2.54 15.69 -11.49
CA SER A 29 -2.70 15.16 -10.16
C SER A 29 -1.82 13.92 -10.06
N ALA A 30 -0.72 14.00 -9.29
CA ALA A 30 0.11 12.85 -8.94
C ALA A 30 -0.62 11.91 -7.94
N LEU A 31 -1.95 11.85 -8.01
CA LEU A 31 -2.80 11.07 -7.12
C LEU A 31 -3.33 9.79 -7.79
N ALA A 32 -2.99 9.52 -9.05
CA ALA A 32 -3.62 8.47 -9.85
C ALA A 32 -2.76 7.19 -10.02
N LYS A 33 -2.01 6.76 -9.00
CA LYS A 33 -1.25 5.50 -9.09
C LYS A 33 -1.20 4.63 -7.84
N HIS A 34 -1.97 4.95 -6.80
CA HIS A 34 -1.99 4.12 -5.58
C HIS A 34 -3.10 3.06 -5.59
N GLU A 35 -3.85 2.90 -6.69
CA GLU A 35 -5.17 2.25 -6.67
C GLU A 35 -5.14 0.71 -6.59
N ASP A 36 -4.04 0.04 -6.90
CA ASP A 36 -3.93 -1.43 -6.81
C ASP A 36 -2.52 -1.85 -6.36
N LEU A 37 -2.07 -1.35 -5.21
CA LEU A 37 -0.82 -1.84 -4.62
C LEU A 37 -1.15 -2.98 -3.67
N GLU A 38 -0.79 -4.18 -4.13
CA GLU A 38 -0.67 -5.40 -3.35
C GLU A 38 0.64 -5.32 -2.55
N PHE A 39 0.57 -5.47 -1.22
CA PHE A 39 1.76 -5.49 -0.36
C PHE A 39 2.02 -6.94 0.03
N PRO A 40 3.10 -7.57 -0.45
CA PRO A 40 3.45 -8.92 -0.04
C PRO A 40 3.71 -8.99 1.47
N ALA A 41 3.35 -10.11 2.09
CA ALA A 41 3.68 -10.37 3.48
C ALA A 41 4.12 -11.81 3.71
N ALA A 42 4.97 -11.99 4.71
CA ALA A 42 5.46 -13.29 5.09
C ALA A 42 5.81 -13.33 6.59
N ILE A 43 5.71 -14.53 7.16
CA ILE A 43 6.26 -14.83 8.48
C ILE A 43 7.68 -15.33 8.28
N HIS A 44 8.64 -14.69 8.95
CA HIS A 44 10.04 -15.08 8.97
C HIS A 44 10.44 -15.54 10.37
N ALA A 45 11.43 -16.42 10.44
CA ALA A 45 12.16 -16.66 11.69
C ALA A 45 13.00 -15.42 12.07
N GLY A 46 13.40 -15.32 13.34
CA GLY A 46 14.32 -14.30 13.83
C GLY A 46 13.65 -13.00 14.26
N THR A 47 14.25 -11.85 13.91
CA THR A 47 13.83 -10.53 14.42
C THR A 47 13.70 -9.50 13.30
N CYS A 48 13.00 -8.39 13.54
CA CYS A 48 12.80 -7.36 12.51
C CYS A 48 14.10 -6.71 12.01
N ASP A 49 15.16 -6.73 12.83
CA ASP A 49 16.47 -6.19 12.47
C ASP A 49 17.33 -7.22 11.71
N GLU A 50 17.07 -8.50 11.92
CA GLU A 50 17.76 -9.61 11.26
C GLU A 50 16.74 -10.72 10.90
N PRO A 51 15.94 -10.52 9.83
CA PRO A 51 15.00 -11.52 9.35
C PRO A 51 15.72 -12.78 8.87
N GLY A 52 15.23 -13.93 9.32
CA GLY A 52 15.68 -15.25 8.90
C GLY A 52 14.92 -15.79 7.69
N ASP A 53 14.93 -17.11 7.56
CA ASP A 53 14.21 -17.81 6.49
C ASP A 53 12.69 -17.59 6.58
N VAL A 54 12.03 -17.63 5.41
CA VAL A 54 10.57 -17.59 5.31
C VAL A 54 10.00 -18.88 5.89
N VAL A 55 9.11 -18.74 6.86
CA VAL A 55 8.35 -19.83 7.50
C VAL A 55 7.01 -20.01 6.80
N LEU A 56 6.31 -18.91 6.53
CA LEU A 56 5.04 -18.91 5.82
C LEU A 56 4.95 -17.71 4.87
N GLN A 57 4.62 -17.98 3.61
CA GLN A 57 4.24 -16.96 2.66
C GLN A 57 2.75 -16.67 2.83
N LEU A 58 2.37 -15.39 2.97
CA LEU A 58 0.97 -14.97 3.05
C LEU A 58 0.49 -14.46 1.69
N ASP A 59 -0.83 -14.39 1.54
CA ASP A 59 -1.44 -13.64 0.46
C ASP A 59 -1.08 -12.15 0.56
N ASP A 60 -1.10 -11.49 -0.59
CA ASP A 60 -0.76 -10.07 -0.65
C ASP A 60 -1.87 -9.22 -0.01
N LEU A 61 -1.47 -8.23 0.77
CA LEU A 61 -2.41 -7.31 1.38
C LEU A 61 -2.95 -6.37 0.30
N VAL A 62 -4.26 -6.40 0.13
CA VAL A 62 -4.99 -5.53 -0.80
C VAL A 62 -5.57 -4.33 -0.07
N ARG A 63 -5.85 -3.26 -0.80
CA ARG A 63 -6.61 -2.14 -0.25
C ARG A 63 -7.99 -2.64 0.18
N LEU A 64 -8.36 -2.42 1.44
CA LEU A 64 -9.72 -2.71 1.88
C LEU A 64 -10.71 -1.79 1.16
N PRO A 65 -11.88 -2.30 0.74
CA PRO A 65 -12.84 -1.52 -0.01
C PRO A 65 -13.15 -0.20 0.68
N GLU A 66 -12.95 0.92 -0.03
CA GLU A 66 -13.24 2.27 0.48
C GLU A 66 -14.75 2.56 0.56
N ASP A 67 -15.53 1.75 -0.16
CA ASP A 67 -16.98 1.85 -0.21
C ASP A 67 -17.56 1.28 1.08
N ALA A 68 -18.31 2.10 1.81
CA ALA A 68 -19.12 1.61 2.92
C ALA A 68 -20.08 0.52 2.39
N PRO A 69 -20.44 -0.50 3.20
CA PRO A 69 -21.46 -1.48 2.80
C PRO A 69 -22.69 -0.73 2.26
N GLU A 70 -23.45 -1.32 1.34
CA GLU A 70 -24.55 -0.60 0.63
C GLU A 70 -25.61 0.02 1.59
N GLU A 71 -25.58 -0.35 2.88
CA GLU A 71 -26.39 0.19 3.98
C GLU A 71 -25.57 0.88 5.11
N GLY A 72 -24.34 1.32 4.84
CA GLY A 72 -23.44 1.93 5.82
C GLY A 72 -23.05 3.37 5.49
N ASP A 73 -23.10 4.24 6.51
CA ASP A 73 -22.50 5.58 6.42
C ASP A 73 -21.00 5.50 6.66
N ARG A 74 -20.21 6.31 5.94
CA ARG A 74 -18.80 6.56 6.32
C ARG A 74 -18.76 7.13 7.73
N ALA A 75 -18.26 6.34 8.68
CA ALA A 75 -18.09 6.76 10.06
C ALA A 75 -16.66 7.30 10.30
N GLY A 76 -16.51 8.27 11.19
CA GLY A 76 -15.21 8.76 11.65
C GLY A 76 -14.67 9.99 10.91
N ALA A 77 -13.37 10.24 11.06
CA ALA A 77 -12.73 11.46 10.57
C ALA A 77 -12.55 11.43 9.03
N PRO A 78 -12.77 12.56 8.33
CA PRO A 78 -12.63 12.64 6.87
C PRO A 78 -11.19 12.44 6.37
N GLY A 79 -10.20 12.50 7.27
CA GLY A 79 -8.80 12.17 6.98
C GLY A 79 -8.40 10.75 7.38
N SER A 80 -9.36 9.85 7.61
CA SER A 80 -9.05 8.43 7.86
C SER A 80 -8.22 7.89 6.70
N GLN A 81 -7.14 7.19 7.04
CA GLN A 81 -6.14 6.75 6.08
C GLN A 81 -6.51 5.41 5.44
N VAL A 82 -5.88 5.12 4.30
CA VAL A 82 -6.06 3.86 3.59
C VAL A 82 -5.61 2.70 4.47
N VAL A 83 -6.43 1.67 4.55
CA VAL A 83 -6.13 0.42 5.26
C VAL A 83 -5.96 -0.69 4.22
N HIS A 84 -4.87 -1.44 4.32
CA HIS A 84 -4.65 -2.66 3.54
C HIS A 84 -4.76 -3.88 4.45
N GLY A 85 -5.31 -4.97 3.95
CA GLY A 85 -5.39 -6.23 4.68
C GLY A 85 -5.49 -7.46 3.80
N LEU A 86 -5.48 -8.62 4.45
CA LEU A 86 -5.60 -9.91 3.79
C LEU A 86 -7.01 -10.09 3.19
N PRO A 87 -7.15 -10.84 2.10
CA PRO A 87 -8.47 -11.21 1.57
C PRO A 87 -9.26 -12.07 2.56
N GLU A 88 -10.59 -12.05 2.47
CA GLU A 88 -11.50 -12.71 3.44
C GLU A 88 -11.39 -14.25 3.45
N ASP A 89 -10.74 -14.85 2.45
CA ASP A 89 -10.56 -16.29 2.27
C ASP A 89 -9.10 -16.76 2.43
N ALA A 90 -8.24 -15.94 3.05
CA ALA A 90 -6.86 -16.33 3.32
C ALA A 90 -6.79 -17.39 4.43
N GLU A 91 -6.41 -18.63 4.07
CA GLU A 91 -6.24 -19.76 4.98
C GLU A 91 -4.76 -20.08 5.18
N PHE A 92 -4.35 -20.43 6.41
CA PHE A 92 -2.95 -20.71 6.75
C PHE A 92 -2.79 -22.04 7.48
N GLU A 93 -1.80 -22.83 7.08
CA GLU A 93 -1.45 -24.10 7.73
C GLU A 93 -0.40 -23.89 8.85
N LEU A 94 -0.64 -22.96 9.78
CA LEU A 94 0.21 -22.73 10.96
C LEU A 94 -0.61 -22.67 12.25
N THR A 95 -0.09 -23.27 13.32
CA THR A 95 -0.67 -23.15 14.65
C THR A 95 -0.03 -22.02 15.45
N ILE A 96 -0.74 -21.49 16.45
CA ILE A 96 -0.19 -20.53 17.41
C ILE A 96 1.01 -21.13 18.18
N GLU A 97 0.99 -22.44 18.42
CA GLU A 97 2.07 -23.16 19.11
C GLU A 97 3.36 -23.16 18.28
N ASP A 98 3.27 -23.35 16.97
CA ASP A 98 4.42 -23.28 16.06
C ASP A 98 5.00 -21.86 16.02
N LEU A 99 4.14 -20.84 16.01
CA LEU A 99 4.55 -19.43 16.02
C LEU A 99 5.28 -19.01 17.30
N PHE A 100 5.00 -19.67 18.44
CA PHE A 100 5.66 -19.38 19.72
C PHE A 100 6.81 -20.33 20.06
N ALA A 101 7.05 -21.36 19.24
CA ALA A 101 8.14 -22.30 19.46
C ALA A 101 9.53 -21.64 19.33
N ASP A 102 9.62 -20.62 18.46
CA ASP A 102 10.84 -19.87 18.16
C ASP A 102 10.52 -18.37 17.96
N ASP A 103 11.56 -17.54 17.87
CA ASP A 103 11.41 -16.12 17.53
C ASP A 103 10.93 -16.00 16.08
N HIS A 104 9.77 -15.38 15.89
CA HIS A 104 9.19 -15.10 14.58
C HIS A 104 8.81 -13.62 14.44
N ILE A 105 8.77 -13.16 13.19
CA ILE A 105 8.26 -11.85 12.82
C ILE A 105 7.22 -11.98 11.71
N LEU A 106 6.27 -11.05 11.71
CA LEU A 106 5.46 -10.74 10.55
C LEU A 106 6.09 -9.56 9.81
N ALA A 107 6.52 -9.79 8.57
CA ALA A 107 7.10 -8.79 7.70
C ALA A 107 6.14 -8.47 6.56
N VAL A 108 5.91 -7.17 6.34
CA VAL A 108 5.17 -6.65 5.19
C VAL A 108 6.15 -5.90 4.30
N PHE A 109 6.15 -6.21 3.02
CA PHE A 109 7.06 -5.66 2.03
C PHE A 109 6.40 -4.51 1.26
N ASP A 110 7.22 -3.67 0.62
CA ASP A 110 6.74 -2.75 -0.41
C ASP A 110 6.09 -3.52 -1.58
N ALA A 111 5.41 -2.79 -2.47
CA ALA A 111 4.74 -3.40 -3.62
C ALA A 111 5.71 -4.09 -4.61
N GLU A 112 7.02 -3.88 -4.47
CA GLU A 112 8.05 -4.54 -5.29
C GLU A 112 8.54 -5.84 -4.62
N GLY A 113 8.19 -6.07 -3.36
CA GLY A 113 8.62 -7.22 -2.56
C GLY A 113 10.08 -7.14 -2.10
N GLU A 114 10.72 -5.97 -2.19
CA GLU A 114 12.16 -5.83 -1.98
C GLU A 114 12.50 -5.37 -0.55
N THR A 115 11.70 -4.46 0.00
CA THR A 115 11.99 -3.82 1.29
C THR A 115 10.88 -4.07 2.28
N ILE A 116 11.21 -4.42 3.52
CA ILE A 116 10.22 -4.51 4.60
C ILE A 116 9.78 -3.09 4.95
N VAL A 117 8.49 -2.78 4.77
CA VAL A 117 7.88 -1.47 5.08
C VAL A 117 7.26 -1.44 6.47
N ALA A 118 6.85 -2.59 7.00
CA ALA A 118 6.38 -2.72 8.37
C ALA A 118 6.72 -4.11 8.94
N CYS A 119 7.05 -4.15 10.24
CA CYS A 119 7.42 -5.39 10.91
C CYS A 119 6.93 -5.44 12.36
N GLY A 120 6.48 -6.62 12.80
CA GLY A 120 6.13 -6.88 14.19
C GLY A 120 6.65 -8.24 14.66
N PRO A 121 7.32 -8.31 15.83
CA PRO A 121 7.64 -9.60 16.44
C PRO A 121 6.35 -10.30 16.89
N ILE A 122 6.29 -11.60 16.64
CA ILE A 122 5.14 -12.44 16.99
C ILE A 122 5.30 -12.88 18.44
N GLY A 123 4.37 -12.47 19.29
CA GLY A 123 4.41 -12.79 20.71
C GLY A 123 3.20 -12.25 21.45
N ALA A 124 2.69 -13.02 22.41
CA ALA A 124 1.64 -12.61 23.33
C ALA A 124 2.03 -12.88 24.78
N TYR A 125 1.35 -12.18 25.69
CA TYR A 125 1.16 -12.69 27.03
C TYR A 125 -0.01 -13.67 27.00
N THR A 126 0.24 -14.92 27.36
CA THR A 126 -0.84 -15.90 27.52
C THR A 126 -1.58 -15.60 28.82
N TYR A 127 -2.86 -15.27 28.71
CA TYR A 127 -3.78 -15.20 29.83
C TYR A 127 -4.78 -16.35 29.66
N ASP A 128 -5.17 -17.00 30.75
CA ASP A 128 -5.94 -18.26 30.76
C ASP A 128 -7.30 -18.25 30.01
N GLU A 129 -7.70 -17.12 29.39
CA GLU A 129 -9.04 -16.89 28.83
C GLU A 129 -9.06 -16.16 27.46
N GLY A 130 -7.99 -16.16 26.67
CA GLY A 130 -8.03 -15.59 25.31
C GLY A 130 -6.95 -16.15 24.39
N ASN A 131 -7.39 -16.72 23.27
CA ASN A 131 -6.49 -17.22 22.22
C ASN A 131 -6.24 -16.17 21.12
N ASP A 132 -6.76 -14.95 21.29
CA ASP A 132 -6.58 -13.87 20.33
C ASP A 132 -5.22 -13.19 20.56
N LEU A 133 -4.38 -13.19 19.52
CA LEU A 133 -3.06 -12.58 19.55
C LEU A 133 -3.10 -11.30 18.70
N VAL A 134 -2.77 -10.16 19.34
CA VAL A 134 -2.67 -8.86 18.66
C VAL A 134 -1.22 -8.42 18.62
N ILE A 135 -0.69 -8.19 17.41
CA ILE A 135 0.69 -7.81 17.15
C ILE A 135 0.71 -6.42 16.54
N GLY A 136 1.52 -5.53 17.12
CA GLY A 136 1.79 -4.22 16.53
C GLY A 136 2.83 -4.32 15.42
N LEU A 137 2.51 -3.80 14.24
CA LEU A 137 3.44 -3.65 13.13
C LEU A 137 4.02 -2.24 13.13
N ARG A 138 5.32 -2.15 13.36
CA ARG A 138 6.04 -0.88 13.39
C ARG A 138 6.54 -0.54 11.98
N SER A 139 6.56 0.75 11.67
CA SER A 139 7.27 1.24 10.48
C SER A 139 8.74 0.84 10.55
N GLN A 140 9.27 0.39 9.41
CA GLN A 140 10.69 0.15 9.23
C GLN A 140 11.32 1.34 8.50
N GLU A 141 12.46 1.80 9.03
CA GLU A 141 13.20 2.95 8.51
C GLU A 141 12.33 4.22 8.35
N ASP A 142 12.24 4.75 7.13
CA ASP A 142 11.44 5.93 6.77
C ASP A 142 10.10 5.54 6.11
N SER A 143 9.68 4.28 6.22
CA SER A 143 8.41 3.81 5.69
C SER A 143 7.24 4.59 6.30
N PRO A 144 6.26 5.03 5.50
CA PRO A 144 5.08 5.67 6.05
C PRO A 144 4.10 4.63 6.66
N TYR A 145 4.35 3.33 6.49
CA TYR A 145 3.40 2.30 6.90
C TYR A 145 3.57 1.83 8.34
N SER A 146 2.46 1.65 9.05
CA SER A 146 2.40 0.92 10.32
C SER A 146 1.07 0.20 10.43
N GLY A 147 0.93 -0.78 11.31
CA GLY A 147 -0.29 -1.55 11.36
C GLY A 147 -0.48 -2.38 12.61
N VAL A 148 -1.46 -3.27 12.52
CA VAL A 148 -1.73 -4.31 13.51
C VAL A 148 -2.03 -5.61 12.78
N ALA A 149 -1.63 -6.73 13.36
CA ALA A 149 -2.06 -8.05 12.96
C ALA A 149 -2.86 -8.68 14.11
N LEU A 150 -3.98 -9.30 13.78
CA LEU A 150 -4.85 -10.00 14.70
C LEU A 150 -4.90 -11.45 14.27
N PHE A 151 -4.57 -12.34 15.20
CA PHE A 151 -4.72 -13.77 15.07
C PHE A 151 -5.91 -14.13 15.96
N GLU A 152 -6.99 -14.60 15.36
CA GLU A 152 -8.18 -15.07 16.04
C GLU A 152 -8.20 -16.59 15.93
N SER A 153 -8.48 -17.27 17.04
CA SER A 153 -8.67 -18.73 16.98
C SER A 153 -10.09 -19.03 16.54
N GLY A 154 -10.23 -19.65 15.37
CA GLY A 154 -11.48 -20.13 14.83
C GLY A 154 -11.95 -21.42 15.49
N ASP A 155 -13.13 -21.88 15.06
CA ASP A 155 -13.61 -23.23 15.38
C ASP A 155 -12.66 -24.27 14.72
N ASP A 156 -12.46 -25.42 15.37
CA ASP A 156 -11.60 -26.54 14.89
C ASP A 156 -10.07 -26.27 14.85
N ASP A 157 -9.53 -25.44 15.76
CA ASP A 157 -8.11 -25.09 15.87
C ASP A 157 -7.54 -24.30 14.65
N ALA A 158 -8.41 -23.82 13.76
CA ALA A 158 -8.03 -22.91 12.69
C ALA A 158 -7.62 -21.54 13.25
N VAL A 159 -6.69 -20.86 12.59
CA VAL A 159 -6.22 -19.53 13.00
C VAL A 159 -6.52 -18.56 11.86
N ASP A 160 -7.38 -17.59 12.13
CA ASP A 160 -7.70 -16.50 11.21
C ASP A 160 -6.69 -15.37 11.44
N LEU A 161 -5.95 -14.99 10.40
CA LEU A 161 -5.02 -13.85 10.45
C LEU A 161 -5.61 -12.67 9.68
N SER A 162 -5.84 -11.57 10.40
CA SER A 162 -6.21 -10.29 9.82
C SER A 162 -5.07 -9.30 10.00
N ILE A 163 -4.53 -8.77 8.89
CA ILE A 163 -3.52 -7.71 8.93
C ILE A 163 -4.17 -6.40 8.49
N TYR A 164 -3.91 -5.32 9.22
CA TYR A 164 -4.38 -3.98 8.90
C TYR A 164 -3.20 -3.03 8.86
N LEU A 165 -2.79 -2.64 7.65
CA LEU A 165 -1.71 -1.70 7.40
C LEU A 165 -2.26 -0.31 7.06
N VAL A 166 -1.76 0.72 7.73
CA VAL A 166 -2.20 2.11 7.60
C VAL A 166 -1.05 2.96 7.06
N ASN A 167 -1.36 3.89 6.16
CA ASN A 167 -0.33 4.65 5.43
C ASN A 167 0.39 5.77 6.20
N ASN A 168 0.08 6.24 7.40
CA ASN A 168 0.60 7.43 8.14
C ASN A 168 0.99 8.75 7.42
N THR A 169 1.06 8.84 6.09
CA THR A 169 1.40 10.06 5.38
C THR A 169 0.31 11.07 5.72
N PRO A 170 0.67 12.25 6.24
CA PRO A 170 -0.32 13.25 6.59
C PRO A 170 -1.22 13.54 5.39
N ALA A 171 -2.53 13.43 5.58
CA ALA A 171 -3.48 13.89 4.59
C ALA A 171 -3.20 15.37 4.28
N PRO A 172 -3.25 15.78 3.01
CA PRO A 172 -3.04 17.19 2.65
C PRO A 172 -4.03 18.05 3.45
N ALA A 173 -3.53 19.11 4.08
CA ALA A 173 -4.34 19.98 4.91
C ALA A 173 -5.56 20.48 4.11
N ALA A 174 -6.75 20.27 4.64
CA ALA A 174 -7.97 20.81 4.04
C ALA A 174 -7.82 22.34 3.99
N THR A 175 -7.77 22.89 2.77
CA THR A 175 -7.78 24.34 2.60
C THR A 175 -9.14 24.82 3.09
N PRO A 176 -9.22 25.70 4.11
CA PRO A 176 -10.51 26.18 4.58
C PRO A 176 -11.22 26.90 3.43
N ALA A 177 -12.49 26.55 3.21
CA ALA A 177 -13.34 27.26 2.28
C ALA A 177 -13.45 28.72 2.74
N ALA A 178 -13.08 29.66 1.86
CA ALA A 178 -13.14 31.10 2.10
C ALA A 178 -14.56 31.64 1.97
#